data_AF-A0A927W943-F1
#
_entry.id   AF-A0A927W943-F1
#
_cell.length_a   1.000
_cell.length_b   1.000
_cell.length_c   1.000
_cell.angle_alpha   90.00
_cell.angle_beta   90.00
_cell.angle_gamma   90.00
#
_symmetry.space_group_name_H-M   'P 1'
#
loop_
_entity.id
_entity.type
_entity.pdbx_description
1 polymer ?
#
loop_
_entity_poly.entity_id
_entity_poly.type
_entity_poly.pdbx_seq_one_letter_code
_entity_poly.pdbx_strand_id
1 'polypeptide(L)'
;MKSEKVLINRKSLAERWDFDSPNTIISYENDGVLTRNPNFKVPRYYMEEVIKIESLGEVNPLSPLERRKLEKRIKDLEDENSDLKDRIANIKVLLG
;
A
#
# COMPACT_ATOMS: atom_id res chain seq x y z
N MET A 1 -16.73 10.30 28.58
CA MET A 1 -15.67 10.04 27.57
C MET A 1 -16.35 9.67 26.26
N LYS A 2 -16.09 10.40 25.17
CA LYS A 2 -16.53 9.95 23.83
C LYS A 2 -15.73 8.69 23.51
N SER A 3 -16.40 7.55 23.34
CA SER A 3 -15.75 6.33 22.86
C SER A 3 -15.10 6.65 21.53
N GLU A 4 -13.77 6.58 21.48
CA GLU A 4 -13.02 6.78 20.26
C GLU A 4 -13.44 5.70 19.26
N LYS A 5 -13.99 6.11 18.11
CA LYS A 5 -14.50 5.15 17.13
C LYS A 5 -13.31 4.39 16.56
N VAL A 6 -13.27 3.08 16.78
CA VAL A 6 -12.20 2.20 16.26
C VAL A 6 -12.18 2.13 14.74
N LEU A 7 -13.37 2.24 14.11
CA LEU A 7 -13.53 2.16 12.66
C LEU A 7 -14.31 3.35 12.12
N ILE A 8 -13.93 3.81 10.93
CA ILE A 8 -14.63 4.83 10.15
C ILE A 8 -15.08 4.27 8.80
N ASN A 9 -16.22 4.74 8.31
CA ASN A 9 -16.72 4.40 6.98
C ASN A 9 -16.22 5.43 5.95
N ARG A 10 -16.30 5.08 4.66
CA ARG A 10 -15.80 5.91 3.56
C ARG A 10 -16.38 7.32 3.52
N LYS A 11 -17.70 7.46 3.72
CA LYS A 11 -18.38 8.75 3.66
C LYS A 11 -17.91 9.67 4.79
N SER A 12 -17.88 9.16 6.01
CA SER A 12 -17.42 9.92 7.17
C SER A 12 -15.93 10.26 7.11
N LEU A 13 -15.12 9.41 6.47
CA LEU A 13 -13.70 9.72 6.27
C LEU A 13 -13.51 10.83 5.24
N ALA A 14 -14.27 10.81 4.14
CA ALA A 14 -14.27 11.88 3.15
C ALA A 14 -14.69 13.23 3.78
N GLU A 15 -15.76 13.23 4.58
CA GLU A 15 -16.20 14.41 5.33
C GLU A 15 -15.13 14.91 6.30
N ARG A 16 -14.41 14.01 6.99
CA ARG A 16 -13.33 14.39 7.93
C ARG A 16 -12.15 15.07 7.23
N TRP A 17 -11.86 14.67 6.00
CA TRP A 17 -10.76 15.21 5.19
C TRP A 17 -11.20 16.33 4.25
N ASP A 18 -12.41 16.89 4.46
CA ASP A 18 -13.01 17.95 3.64
C ASP A 18 -13.04 17.63 2.13
N PHE A 19 -13.26 16.35 1.78
CA PHE A 19 -13.49 15.94 0.39
C PHE A 19 -14.98 16.00 0.03
N ASP A 20 -15.27 16.62 -1.11
CA ASP A 20 -16.63 16.71 -1.67
C ASP A 20 -17.24 15.35 -2.03
N SER A 21 -16.40 14.35 -2.33
CA SER A 21 -16.84 13.03 -2.78
C SER A 21 -16.16 11.88 -2.03
N PRO A 22 -16.93 10.86 -1.59
CA PRO A 22 -16.37 9.61 -1.10
C PRO A 22 -15.53 8.85 -2.14
N ASN A 23 -15.64 9.20 -3.43
CA ASN A 23 -14.85 8.56 -4.49
C ASN A 23 -13.36 8.85 -4.34
N THR A 24 -12.97 10.00 -3.78
CA THR A 24 -11.56 10.32 -3.53
C THR A 24 -10.92 9.27 -2.61
N ILE A 25 -11.65 8.77 -1.61
CA ILE A 25 -11.16 7.69 -0.74
C ILE A 25 -10.94 6.38 -1.51
N ILE A 26 -11.73 6.13 -2.55
CA ILE A 26 -11.53 4.95 -3.42
C ILE A 26 -10.21 5.08 -4.19
N SER A 27 -9.86 6.28 -4.66
CA SER A 27 -8.56 6.51 -5.29
C SER A 27 -7.42 6.24 -4.29
N TYR A 28 -7.56 6.69 -3.04
CA TYR A 28 -6.57 6.43 -1.98
C TYR A 28 -6.45 4.93 -1.65
N GLU A 29 -7.56 4.18 -1.69
CA GLU A 29 -7.54 2.71 -1.59
C GLU A 29 -6.78 2.08 -2.77
N ASN A 30 -7.13 2.48 -4.00
CA ASN A 30 -6.50 1.98 -5.21
C ASN A 30 -5.01 2.31 -5.26
N ASP A 31 -4.63 3.45 -4.73
CA ASP A 31 -3.25 3.92 -4.65
C ASP A 31 -2.50 3.34 -3.44
N GLY A 32 -3.17 2.59 -2.56
CA GLY A 32 -2.54 1.96 -1.40
C GLY A 32 -2.11 2.95 -0.31
N VAL A 33 -2.66 4.17 -0.32
CA VAL A 33 -2.48 5.17 0.74
C VAL A 33 -3.33 4.81 1.95
N LEU A 34 -4.48 4.17 1.72
CA LEU A 34 -5.42 3.78 2.76
C LEU A 34 -5.85 2.33 2.59
N THR A 35 -5.82 1.56 3.68
CA THR A 35 -6.13 0.13 3.64
C THR A 35 -7.55 -0.16 4.11
N ARG A 36 -8.34 -0.79 3.25
CA ARG A 36 -9.66 -1.30 3.65
C ARG A 36 -9.52 -2.52 4.56
N ASN A 37 -10.25 -2.54 5.67
CA ASN A 37 -10.32 -3.69 6.55
C ASN A 37 -10.98 -4.90 5.85
N PRO A 38 -10.27 -6.03 5.67
CA PRO A 38 -10.78 -7.20 4.93
C PRO A 38 -11.87 -7.95 5.69
N ASN A 39 -11.96 -7.79 7.01
CA ASN A 39 -12.95 -8.49 7.84
C ASN A 39 -14.39 -8.01 7.61
N PHE A 40 -14.57 -6.88 6.90
CA PHE A 40 -15.89 -6.30 6.64
C PHE A 40 -16.21 -6.25 5.15
N LYS A 41 -17.41 -6.75 4.80
CA LYS A 41 -17.97 -6.68 3.42
C LYS A 41 -18.25 -5.25 2.95
N VAL A 42 -18.33 -4.29 3.85
CA VAL A 42 -18.46 -2.85 3.53
C VAL A 42 -17.13 -2.14 3.81
N PRO A 43 -16.80 -1.07 3.06
CA PRO A 43 -15.57 -0.29 3.30
C PRO A 43 -15.53 0.28 4.72
N ARG A 44 -14.50 -0.12 5.46
CA ARG A 44 -14.19 0.31 6.82
C ARG A 44 -12.68 0.46 6.94
N TYR A 45 -12.25 1.49 7.66
CA TYR A 45 -10.85 1.82 7.88
C TYR A 45 -10.60 1.98 9.36
N TYR A 46 -9.42 1.58 9.81
CA TYR A 46 -9.02 1.74 11.20
C TYR A 46 -8.71 3.21 11.47
N MET A 47 -9.27 3.74 12.56
CA MET A 47 -9.01 5.12 12.95
C MET A 47 -7.53 5.35 13.28
N GLU A 48 -6.85 4.33 13.78
CA GLU A 48 -5.40 4.37 14.02
C GLU A 48 -4.60 4.69 12.74
N GLU A 49 -4.93 4.04 11.62
CA GLU A 49 -4.29 4.29 10.32
C GLU A 49 -4.58 5.71 9.82
N VAL A 50 -5.84 6.14 9.92
CA VAL A 50 -6.27 7.50 9.56
C VAL A 50 -5.52 8.55 10.38
N ILE A 51 -5.42 8.37 11.70
CA ILE A 51 -4.68 9.26 12.58
C ILE A 51 -3.19 9.25 12.22
N LYS A 52 -2.58 8.10 11.94
CA LYS A 52 -1.17 8.03 11.49
C LYS A 52 -0.93 8.84 10.22
N ILE A 53 -1.83 8.76 9.25
CA ILE A 53 -1.77 9.55 8.00
C ILE A 53 -1.89 11.05 8.31
N GLU A 54 -2.83 11.43 9.17
CA GLU A 54 -3.06 12.82 9.58
C GLU A 54 -1.90 13.42 10.41
N SER A 55 -1.20 12.57 11.18
CA SER A 55 -0.20 13.01 12.16
C SER A 55 1.18 13.35 11.56
N LEU A 56 1.33 13.36 10.23
CA LEU A 56 2.59 13.63 9.51
C LEU A 56 3.79 12.74 9.89
N GLY A 57 3.59 11.71 10.72
CA GLY A 57 4.68 11.02 11.44
C GLY A 57 5.51 10.07 10.58
N GLU A 58 4.91 9.44 9.57
CA GLU A 58 5.61 8.61 8.60
C GLU A 58 4.87 8.69 7.27
N VAL A 59 4.98 9.84 6.59
CA VAL A 59 4.67 9.88 5.17
C VAL A 59 5.64 8.90 4.52
N ASN A 60 5.14 7.81 3.94
CA ASN A 60 5.95 7.01 3.04
C ASN A 60 6.53 8.00 2.02
N PRO A 61 7.86 8.22 1.97
CA PRO A 61 8.45 9.30 1.19
C PRO A 61 8.19 9.12 -0.32
N LEU A 62 7.72 7.94 -0.70
CA LEU A 62 7.34 7.57 -2.05
C LEU A 62 5.83 7.73 -2.22
N SER A 63 5.45 8.45 -3.28
CA SER A 63 4.09 8.42 -3.78
C SER A 63 3.69 6.98 -4.17
N PRO A 64 2.39 6.63 -4.14
CA PRO A 64 1.84 5.37 -4.65
C PRO A 64 2.42 4.90 -6.00
N LEU A 65 2.61 5.85 -6.91
CA LEU A 65 3.15 5.59 -8.23
C LEU A 65 4.63 5.22 -8.18
N GLU A 66 5.41 5.92 -7.35
CA GLU A 66 6.83 5.62 -7.14
C GLU A 66 7.02 4.28 -6.45
N ARG A 67 6.15 3.95 -5.48
CA ARG A 67 6.12 2.64 -4.83
C ARG A 67 5.86 1.52 -5.84
N ARG A 68 4.82 1.63 -6.69
CA ARG A 68 4.53 0.66 -7.76
C ARG A 68 5.69 0.51 -8.74
N LYS A 69 6.36 1.60 -9.10
CA LYS A 69 7.55 1.57 -9.96
C LYS A 69 8.70 0.83 -9.31
N LEU A 70 8.92 1.05 -8.01
CA LEU A 70 9.97 0.36 -7.26
C LEU A 70 9.67 -1.11 -7.05
N GLU A 71 8.42 -1.48 -6.71
CA GLU A 71 7.99 -2.88 -6.60
C GLU A 71 8.17 -3.62 -7.93
N LYS A 72 7.80 -2.98 -9.06
CA LYS A 72 8.06 -3.53 -10.39
C LYS A 72 9.56 -3.71 -10.64
N ARG A 73 10.37 -2.71 -10.30
CA ARG A 73 11.83 -2.77 -10.49
C ARG A 73 12.48 -3.85 -9.64
N ILE A 74 12.00 -4.06 -8.42
CA ILE A 74 12.45 -5.14 -7.53
C ILE A 74 12.14 -6.49 -8.18
N LYS A 75 10.90 -6.69 -8.65
CA LYS A 75 10.53 -7.92 -9.34
C LYS A 75 11.40 -8.19 -10.57
N ASP A 76 11.60 -7.17 -11.42
CA ASP A 76 12.44 -7.31 -12.62
C ASP A 76 13.89 -7.70 -12.25
N LEU A 77 14.42 -7.14 -11.16
CA LEU A 77 15.77 -7.47 -10.67
C LEU A 77 15.85 -8.87 -10.05
N GLU A 78 14.81 -9.32 -9.34
CA GLU A 78 14.73 -10.67 -8.78
C GLU A 78 14.68 -11.73 -9.90
N ASP A 79 13.85 -11.48 -10.92
CA ASP A 79 13.73 -12.33 -12.11
C ASP A 79 15.09 -12.43 -12.84
N GLU A 80 15.79 -11.30 -13.05
CA GLU A 80 17.12 -11.26 -13.69
C GLU A 80 18.19 -11.97 -12.84
N ASN A 81 18.18 -11.77 -11.52
CA ASN A 81 19.12 -12.42 -10.60
C ASN A 81 18.94 -13.95 -10.60
N SER A 82 17.68 -14.42 -10.67
CA SER A 82 17.38 -15.85 -10.79
C SER A 82 17.94 -16.43 -12.10
N ASP A 83 17.68 -15.80 -13.24
CA ASP A 83 18.19 -16.28 -14.54
C ASP A 83 19.72 -16.33 -14.57
N LEU A 84 20.39 -15.31 -14.01
CA LEU A 84 21.85 -15.30 -13.91
C LEU A 84 22.38 -16.42 -13.01
N LYS A 85 21.74 -16.69 -11.87
CA LYS A 85 22.12 -17.80 -10.99
C LYS A 85 21.98 -19.14 -11.68
N ASP A 86 20.90 -19.35 -12.43
CA ASP A 86 20.65 -20.58 -13.19
C ASP A 86 21.72 -20.78 -14.27
N ARG A 87 22.06 -19.72 -15.01
CA ARG A 87 23.16 -19.75 -16.00
C ARG A 87 24.51 -20.08 -15.36
N ILE A 88 24.82 -19.46 -14.23
CA ILE A 88 26.08 -19.73 -13.50
C ILE A 88 26.10 -21.18 -13.00
N ALA A 89 24.99 -21.70 -12.49
CA ALA A 89 24.88 -23.08 -12.06
C ALA A 89 25.13 -24.06 -13.23
N ASN A 90 24.52 -23.81 -14.39
CA ASN A 90 24.74 -24.61 -15.60
C ASN A 90 26.20 -24.58 -16.06
N ILE A 91 26.85 -23.41 -16.03
CA ILE A 91 28.27 -23.28 -16.36
C ILE A 91 29.13 -24.06 -15.35
N LYS A 92 28.84 -23.99 -14.05
CA LYS A 92 29.57 -24.76 -13.03
C LYS A 92 29.44 -26.27 -13.24
N VAL A 93 28.27 -26.76 -13.63
CA VAL A 93 28.04 -28.17 -13.97
C VAL A 93 28.83 -28.60 -15.20
N LEU A 94 29.02 -27.71 -16.19
CA LEU A 94 29.80 -28.00 -17.39
C LEU A 94 31.32 -27.97 -17.18
N LEU A 95 31.79 -27.24 -16.16
CA LEU A 95 33.21 -27.06 -15.86
C LEU A 95 33.74 -28.00 -14.75
N GLY A 96 32.86 -28.68 -14.02
CA GLY A 96 33.20 -29.68 -13.02
C GLY A 96 33.08 -31.10 -13.57
#